data_AF-A0A7W0FNI7-F1
#
_entry.id   AF-A0A7W0FNI7-F1
#
_cell.length_a   1.000
_cell.length_b   1.000
_cell.length_c   1.000
_cell.angle_alpha   90.00
_cell.angle_beta   90.00
_cell.angle_gamma   90.00
#
_symmetry.space_group_name_H-M   'P 1'
#
loop_
_entity.id
_entity.type
_entity.pdbx_description
1 polymer ?
#
loop_
_entity_poly.entity_id
_entity_poly.type
_entity_poly.pdbx_seq_one_letter_code
_entity_poly.pdbx_strand_id
1 'polypeptide(L)'
;MSSPIRRVLSSTVGTKLLIGLTGLALFVYLIIHLAGNALIFAGQDAFNVYAHALISNPLIIPLEIGLLLLFLVHIYKAITNYVKNLAARPEAYDKKAYAGHTSRKSVASSTMIVTGIIVAVFLIIHVKQFKFGSYYQTVADAGVRDLYRTEIEVFSNPFWVAFYVMATLLVGLHLRHGIASGFQSIGFDHPMYTRRLTMWSLVLAVIISGGLAAIPVWVYFTH
;
A
#
# COMPACT_ATOMS: atom_id res chain seq x y z
N MET A 1 -13.84 -24.53 23.87
CA MET A 1 -14.54 -24.53 22.56
C MET A 1 -14.29 -23.19 21.87
N SER A 2 -13.89 -23.16 20.60
CA SER A 2 -13.72 -21.90 19.86
C SER A 2 -15.08 -21.21 19.66
N SER A 3 -15.20 -19.91 19.97
CA SER A 3 -16.41 -19.12 19.69
C SER A 3 -16.86 -19.25 18.22
N PRO A 4 -18.18 -19.29 17.91
CA PRO A 4 -18.71 -19.33 16.55
C PRO A 4 -18.11 -18.26 15.63
N ILE A 5 -17.90 -17.05 16.16
CA ILE A 5 -17.28 -15.92 15.45
C ILE A 5 -15.85 -16.26 15.02
N ARG A 6 -15.05 -16.86 15.92
CA ARG A 6 -13.68 -17.28 15.60
C ARG A 6 -13.66 -18.33 14.49
N ARG A 7 -14.64 -19.24 14.44
CA ARG A 7 -14.75 -20.27 13.41
C ARG A 7 -15.05 -19.65 12.03
N VAL A 8 -15.97 -18.69 11.96
CA VAL A 8 -16.29 -17.98 10.71
C VAL A 8 -15.09 -17.18 10.20
N LEU A 9 -14.44 -16.38 11.06
CA LEU A 9 -13.30 -15.53 10.69
C LEU A 9 -12.01 -16.31 10.35
N SER A 10 -11.91 -17.58 10.73
CA SER A 10 -10.77 -18.46 10.42
C SER A 10 -11.02 -19.41 9.25
N SER A 11 -12.25 -19.43 8.71
CA SER A 11 -12.60 -20.17 7.50
C SER A 11 -11.86 -19.63 6.27
N THR A 12 -11.78 -20.43 5.21
CA THR A 12 -11.20 -20.02 3.92
C THR A 12 -11.94 -18.82 3.32
N VAL A 13 -13.27 -18.82 3.41
CA VAL A 13 -14.13 -17.72 2.93
C VAL A 13 -13.89 -16.46 3.75
N GLY A 14 -13.98 -16.55 5.08
CA GLY A 14 -13.75 -15.41 5.97
C GLY A 14 -12.34 -14.82 5.83
N THR A 15 -11.33 -15.67 5.61
CA THR A 15 -9.95 -15.22 5.38
C THR A 15 -9.82 -14.42 4.08
N LYS A 16 -10.39 -14.90 2.97
CA LYS A 16 -10.38 -14.15 1.70
C LYS A 16 -11.13 -12.83 1.82
N LEU A 17 -12.31 -12.84 2.45
CA LEU A 17 -13.10 -11.64 2.67
C LEU A 17 -12.31 -10.59 3.49
N LEU A 18 -11.66 -11.00 4.58
CA LEU A 18 -10.86 -10.09 5.40
C LEU A 18 -9.64 -9.53 4.66
N ILE A 19 -8.93 -10.36 3.88
CA ILE A 19 -7.80 -9.89 3.05
C ILE A 19 -8.31 -8.86 2.02
N GLY A 20 -9.43 -9.15 1.36
CA GLY A 20 -10.03 -8.26 0.35
C GLY A 20 -10.48 -6.92 0.93
N LEU A 21 -11.24 -6.94 2.04
CA LEU A 21 -11.72 -5.71 2.70
C LEU A 21 -10.58 -4.85 3.22
N THR A 22 -9.63 -5.46 3.93
CA THR A 22 -8.46 -4.73 4.45
C THR A 22 -7.59 -4.18 3.33
N GLY A 23 -7.37 -4.95 2.25
CA GLY A 23 -6.61 -4.51 1.09
C GLY A 23 -7.27 -3.33 0.35
N LEU A 24 -8.60 -3.37 0.19
CA LEU A 24 -9.34 -2.26 -0.42
C LEU A 24 -9.33 -1.00 0.46
N ALA A 25 -9.41 -1.15 1.78
CA ALA A 25 -9.28 -0.01 2.70
C ALA A 25 -7.88 0.64 2.62
N LEU A 26 -6.82 -0.18 2.57
CA LEU A 26 -5.45 0.32 2.38
C LEU A 26 -5.25 0.97 1.00
N PHE A 27 -5.92 0.47 -0.03
CA PHE A 27 -5.93 1.09 -1.36
C PHE A 27 -6.57 2.49 -1.34
N VAL A 28 -7.72 2.66 -0.66
CA VAL A 28 -8.35 3.97 -0.48
C VAL A 28 -7.42 4.92 0.28
N TYR A 29 -6.76 4.43 1.33
CA TYR A 29 -5.74 5.20 2.04
C TYR A 29 -4.62 5.68 1.10
N LEU A 30 -4.10 4.83 0.21
CA LEU A 30 -3.05 5.23 -0.73
C LEU A 30 -3.47 6.34 -1.70
N ILE A 31 -4.76 6.40 -2.09
CA ILE A 31 -5.28 7.50 -2.91
C ILE A 31 -5.19 8.82 -2.12
N ILE A 32 -5.69 8.82 -0.89
CA ILE A 32 -5.67 10.01 -0.03
C ILE A 32 -4.23 10.39 0.30
N HIS A 33 -3.38 9.41 0.58
CA HIS A 33 -1.97 9.61 0.87
C HIS A 33 -1.25 10.25 -0.31
N LEU A 34 -1.41 9.74 -1.53
CA LEU A 34 -0.84 10.37 -2.73
C LEU A 34 -1.38 11.80 -2.93
N ALA A 35 -2.67 12.03 -2.74
CA ALA A 35 -3.27 13.36 -2.88
C ALA A 35 -2.66 14.38 -1.91
N GLY A 36 -2.49 14.01 -0.64
CA GLY A 36 -1.84 14.86 0.35
C GLY A 36 -0.35 15.10 0.02
N ASN A 37 0.37 14.05 -0.40
CA ASN A 37 1.78 14.17 -0.74
C ASN A 37 2.01 14.99 -2.03
N ALA A 38 1.07 14.99 -2.97
CA ALA A 38 1.16 15.79 -4.19
C ALA A 38 1.20 17.31 -3.91
N LEU A 39 0.83 17.76 -2.71
CA LEU A 39 1.01 19.16 -2.30
C LEU A 39 2.48 19.59 -2.25
N ILE A 40 3.44 18.65 -2.28
CA ILE A 40 4.86 18.99 -2.38
C ILE A 40 5.16 19.79 -3.64
N PHE A 41 4.43 19.53 -4.73
CA PHE A 41 4.54 20.27 -5.99
C PHE A 41 3.98 21.70 -5.89
N ALA A 42 3.14 21.97 -4.88
CA ALA A 42 2.58 23.30 -4.62
C ALA A 42 3.48 24.15 -3.70
N GLY A 43 4.61 23.60 -3.24
CA GLY A 43 5.61 24.31 -2.43
C GLY A 43 5.49 24.08 -0.93
N GLN A 44 6.46 24.65 -0.20
CA GLN A 44 6.69 24.43 1.24
C GLN A 44 5.48 24.78 2.10
N ASP A 45 4.87 25.95 1.87
CA ASP A 45 3.76 26.43 2.68
C ASP A 45 2.52 25.55 2.54
N ALA A 46 2.13 25.22 1.31
CA ALA A 46 0.97 24.37 1.04
C ALA A 46 1.12 22.98 1.70
N PHE A 47 2.31 22.40 1.61
CA PHE A 47 2.61 21.10 2.18
C PHE A 47 2.61 21.12 3.71
N ASN A 48 3.30 22.10 4.32
CA ASN A 48 3.42 22.19 5.77
C ASN A 48 2.11 22.58 6.45
N VAL A 49 1.30 23.47 5.84
CA VAL A 49 -0.04 23.81 6.35
C VAL A 49 -0.95 22.58 6.36
N TYR A 50 -0.95 21.80 5.27
CA TYR A 50 -1.71 20.55 5.21
C TYR A 50 -1.23 19.52 6.24
N ALA A 51 0.09 19.32 6.34
CA ALA A 51 0.68 18.42 7.33
C ALA A 51 0.32 18.84 8.76
N HIS A 52 0.35 20.14 9.06
CA HIS A 52 -0.05 20.68 10.36
C HIS A 52 -1.53 20.47 10.66
N ALA A 53 -2.42 20.71 9.69
CA ALA A 53 -3.85 20.47 9.84
C ALA A 53 -4.17 18.99 10.13
N LEU A 54 -3.39 18.05 9.59
CA LEU A 54 -3.50 16.64 9.93
C LEU A 54 -2.97 16.36 11.34
N ILE A 55 -1.71 16.73 11.62
CA ILE A 55 -1.04 16.36 12.88
C ILE A 55 -1.73 17.00 14.10
N SER A 56 -2.27 18.21 13.96
CA SER A 56 -3.00 18.90 15.03
C SER A 56 -4.42 18.37 15.25
N ASN A 57 -4.97 17.58 14.31
CA ASN A 57 -6.33 17.06 14.41
C ASN A 57 -6.36 15.81 15.32
N PRO A 58 -7.11 15.83 16.43
CA PRO A 58 -7.16 14.72 17.39
C PRO A 58 -7.74 13.42 16.80
N LEU A 59 -8.48 13.50 15.69
CA LEU A 59 -9.00 12.32 14.98
C LEU A 59 -7.91 11.55 14.22
N ILE A 60 -6.73 12.14 13.96
CA ILE A 60 -5.66 11.44 13.25
C ILE A 60 -5.09 10.29 14.08
N ILE A 61 -4.95 10.42 15.40
CA ILE A 61 -4.44 9.34 16.24
C ILE A 61 -5.29 8.05 16.13
N PRO A 62 -6.63 8.07 16.34
CA PRO A 62 -7.44 6.87 16.18
C PRO A 62 -7.47 6.36 14.72
N LEU A 63 -7.40 7.24 13.71
CA LEU A 63 -7.31 6.84 12.30
C LEU A 63 -5.99 6.11 12.02
N GLU A 64 -4.87 6.58 12.56
CA GLU A 64 -3.56 5.92 12.44
C GLU A 64 -3.55 4.54 13.12
N ILE A 65 -4.12 4.43 14.33
CA ILE A 65 -4.27 3.16 15.02
C ILE A 65 -5.14 2.21 14.18
N GLY A 66 -6.25 2.71 13.62
CA GLY A 66 -7.11 1.93 12.73
C GLY A 66 -6.37 1.44 11.48
N LEU A 67 -5.61 2.31 10.82
CA LEU A 67 -4.78 1.96 9.66
C LEU A 67 -3.72 0.92 10.00
N LEU A 68 -3.05 1.05 11.15
CA LEU A 68 -2.10 0.06 11.64
C LEU A 68 -2.78 -1.30 11.86
N LEU A 69 -3.95 -1.32 12.50
CA LEU A 69 -4.71 -2.56 12.70
C LEU A 69 -5.15 -3.20 11.37
N LEU A 70 -5.64 -2.40 10.42
CA LEU A 70 -5.98 -2.87 9.06
C LEU A 70 -4.76 -3.51 8.38
N PHE A 71 -3.61 -2.84 8.45
CA PHE A 71 -2.35 -3.35 7.89
C PHE A 71 -1.92 -4.66 8.55
N LEU A 72 -1.93 -4.73 9.89
CA LEU A 72 -1.56 -5.93 10.64
C LEU A 72 -2.49 -7.12 10.34
N VAL A 73 -3.81 -6.88 10.28
CA VAL A 73 -4.78 -7.92 9.90
C VAL A 73 -4.55 -8.37 8.46
N HIS A 74 -4.31 -7.44 7.54
CA HIS A 74 -4.03 -7.74 6.14
C HIS A 74 -2.83 -8.67 5.99
N ILE A 75 -1.67 -8.31 6.57
CA ILE A 75 -0.45 -9.12 6.48
C ILE A 75 -0.62 -10.47 7.18
N TYR A 76 -1.23 -10.50 8.37
CA TYR A 76 -1.41 -11.73 9.13
C TYR A 76 -2.28 -12.73 8.37
N LYS A 77 -3.41 -12.27 7.82
CA LYS A 77 -4.31 -13.11 7.03
C LYS A 77 -3.68 -13.53 5.71
N ALA A 78 -2.94 -12.64 5.03
CA ALA A 78 -2.26 -12.97 3.79
C ALA A 78 -1.18 -14.05 3.98
N ILE A 79 -0.33 -13.89 5.00
CA ILE A 79 0.74 -14.85 5.33
C ILE A 79 0.14 -16.19 5.77
N THR A 80 -0.83 -16.19 6.68
CA THR A 80 -1.46 -17.44 7.14
C THR A 80 -2.17 -18.17 6.00
N ASN A 81 -2.83 -17.45 5.09
CA ASN A 81 -3.41 -18.03 3.87
C ASN A 81 -2.33 -18.61 2.95
N TYR A 82 -1.20 -17.91 2.76
CA TYR A 82 -0.08 -18.39 1.96
C TYR A 82 0.52 -19.69 2.52
N VAL A 83 0.81 -19.73 3.83
CA VAL A 83 1.35 -20.91 4.51
C VAL A 83 0.38 -22.10 4.44
N LYS A 84 -0.92 -21.88 4.66
CA LYS A 84 -1.94 -22.94 4.52
C LYS A 84 -1.99 -23.48 3.08
N ASN A 85 -1.90 -22.60 2.08
CA ASN A 85 -1.89 -23.00 0.67
C ASN A 85 -0.63 -23.79 0.30
N LEU A 86 0.51 -23.50 0.92
CA LEU A 86 1.73 -24.29 0.77
C LEU A 86 1.60 -25.66 1.45
N ALA A 87 1.13 -25.70 2.70
CA ALA A 87 0.98 -26.94 3.46
C ALA A 87 -0.06 -27.90 2.84
N ALA A 88 -1.09 -27.36 2.18
CA ALA A 88 -2.07 -28.15 1.43
C ALA A 88 -1.53 -28.74 0.11
N ARG A 89 -0.23 -28.53 -0.21
CA ARG A 89 0.43 -29.00 -1.43
C ARG A 89 1.68 -29.83 -1.07
N PRO A 90 1.52 -31.14 -0.82
CA PRO A 90 2.63 -32.02 -0.47
C PRO A 90 3.67 -32.19 -1.60
N GLU A 91 3.22 -32.12 -2.86
CA GLU A 91 4.10 -32.15 -4.04
C GLU A 91 4.07 -30.79 -4.76
N ALA A 92 5.26 -30.27 -5.07
CA ALA A 92 5.40 -29.05 -5.85
C ALA A 92 5.00 -29.30 -7.31
N TYR A 93 4.39 -28.31 -7.97
CA TYR A 93 4.04 -28.43 -9.38
C TYR A 93 5.29 -28.72 -10.23
N ASP A 94 5.28 -29.86 -10.90
CA ASP A 94 6.32 -30.33 -11.82
C ASP A 94 6.54 -29.33 -12.98
N LYS A 95 5.49 -28.58 -13.36
CA LYS A 95 5.56 -27.43 -14.26
C LYS A 95 4.71 -26.27 -13.75
N LYS A 96 5.29 -25.08 -13.59
CA LYS A 96 4.56 -23.82 -13.34
C LYS A 96 3.91 -23.28 -14.63
N ALA A 97 3.18 -24.11 -15.37
CA ALA A 97 2.54 -23.70 -16.62
C ALA A 97 1.38 -22.70 -16.36
N TYR A 98 1.17 -21.78 -17.29
CA TYR A 98 -0.08 -21.03 -17.38
C TYR A 98 -1.15 -21.99 -17.88
N ALA A 99 -2.27 -22.17 -17.16
CA ALA A 99 -3.31 -23.13 -17.54
C ALA A 99 -4.21 -22.64 -18.72
N GLY A 100 -3.61 -21.98 -19.71
CA GLY A 100 -4.32 -21.43 -20.86
C GLY A 100 -5.27 -20.27 -20.52
N HIS A 101 -6.28 -20.07 -21.38
CA HIS A 101 -7.19 -18.92 -21.38
C HIS A 101 -8.07 -18.78 -20.12
N THR A 102 -8.20 -19.81 -19.30
CA THR A 102 -8.97 -19.78 -18.04
C THR A 102 -8.14 -19.30 -16.85
N SER A 103 -6.80 -19.32 -16.94
CA SER A 103 -5.91 -18.90 -15.86
C SER A 103 -5.65 -17.40 -15.89
N ARG A 104 -6.15 -16.67 -14.88
CA ARG A 104 -5.83 -15.24 -14.68
C ARG A 104 -4.48 -15.00 -13.98
N LYS A 105 -3.58 -15.99 -14.02
CA LYS A 105 -2.25 -15.91 -13.41
C LYS A 105 -1.42 -14.84 -14.14
N SER A 106 -0.82 -13.93 -13.39
CA SER A 106 0.05 -12.87 -13.87
C SER A 106 1.32 -12.80 -13.02
N VAL A 107 2.32 -12.04 -13.46
CA VAL A 107 3.50 -11.74 -12.64
C VAL A 107 3.06 -11.17 -11.29
N ALA A 108 2.19 -10.16 -11.32
CA ALA A 108 1.61 -9.53 -10.14
C ALA A 108 0.99 -10.55 -9.16
N SER A 109 0.15 -11.46 -9.64
CA SER A 109 -0.46 -12.50 -8.78
C SER A 109 0.58 -13.50 -8.26
N SER A 110 1.61 -13.80 -9.06
CA SER A 110 2.64 -14.79 -8.70
C SER A 110 3.66 -14.26 -7.69
N THR A 111 3.84 -12.94 -7.62
CA THR A 111 4.78 -12.28 -6.71
C THR A 111 4.11 -11.65 -5.50
N MET A 112 2.80 -11.82 -5.30
CA MET A 112 2.02 -11.12 -4.25
C MET A 112 2.62 -11.19 -2.84
N ILE A 113 3.06 -12.38 -2.41
CA ILE A 113 3.64 -12.52 -1.07
C ILE A 113 5.01 -11.83 -0.98
N VAL A 114 5.80 -11.88 -2.05
CA VAL A 114 7.13 -11.26 -2.12
C VAL A 114 7.00 -9.74 -2.13
N THR A 115 6.15 -9.20 -3.01
CA THR A 115 5.88 -7.75 -3.04
C THR A 115 5.26 -7.29 -1.72
N GLY A 116 4.36 -8.07 -1.12
CA GLY A 116 3.77 -7.76 0.20
C GLY A 116 4.80 -7.67 1.32
N ILE A 117 5.77 -8.59 1.39
CA ILE A 117 6.86 -8.56 2.37
C ILE A 117 7.76 -7.33 2.14
N ILE A 118 8.12 -7.04 0.89
CA ILE A 118 8.93 -5.86 0.56
C ILE A 118 8.19 -4.57 0.94
N VAL A 119 6.89 -4.48 0.66
CA VAL A 119 6.05 -3.34 1.05
C VAL A 119 6.00 -3.19 2.58
N ALA A 120 5.95 -4.29 3.34
CA ALA A 120 5.98 -4.22 4.79
C ALA A 120 7.31 -3.67 5.33
N VAL A 121 8.44 -4.09 4.77
CA VAL A 121 9.76 -3.52 5.12
C VAL A 121 9.85 -2.06 4.72
N PHE A 122 9.40 -1.72 3.51
CA PHE A 122 9.32 -0.34 3.02
C PHE A 122 8.49 0.54 3.95
N LEU A 123 7.32 0.07 4.42
CA LEU A 123 6.46 0.83 5.33
C LEU A 123 7.16 1.16 6.66
N ILE A 124 7.92 0.21 7.23
CA ILE A 124 8.69 0.44 8.46
C ILE A 124 9.72 1.56 8.24
N ILE A 125 10.48 1.49 7.15
CA ILE A 125 11.48 2.50 6.79
C ILE A 125 10.78 3.85 6.54
N HIS A 126 9.72 3.87 5.76
CA HIS A 126 8.95 5.06 5.40
C HIS A 126 8.39 5.78 6.62
N VAL A 127 7.74 5.06 7.54
CA VAL A 127 7.19 5.65 8.77
C VAL A 127 8.32 6.14 9.69
N LYS A 128 9.41 5.38 9.83
CA LYS A 128 10.58 5.84 10.60
C LYS A 128 11.16 7.13 10.02
N GLN A 129 11.26 7.24 8.70
CA GLN A 129 11.88 8.37 8.01
C GLN A 129 11.03 9.65 8.12
N PHE A 130 9.73 9.58 7.86
CA PHE A 130 8.90 10.79 7.76
C PHE A 130 8.11 11.10 9.02
N LYS A 131 7.53 10.09 9.67
CA LYS A 131 6.77 10.32 10.91
C LYS A 131 7.71 10.59 12.09
N PHE A 132 8.69 9.71 12.28
CA PHE A 132 9.60 9.74 13.44
C PHE A 132 11.01 10.22 13.13
N GLY A 133 11.27 10.69 11.91
CA GLY A 133 12.58 11.19 11.53
C GLY A 133 12.83 12.60 12.02
N SER A 134 13.72 13.31 11.33
CA SER A 134 14.09 14.68 11.69
C SER A 134 12.87 15.58 11.89
N TYR A 135 12.94 16.39 12.95
CA TYR A 135 11.90 17.33 13.30
C TYR A 135 12.46 18.74 13.19
N TYR A 136 11.93 19.48 12.22
CA TYR A 136 12.22 20.90 12.01
C TYR A 136 10.94 21.69 12.25
N GLN A 137 11.08 22.96 12.66
CA GLN A 137 9.97 23.91 12.71
C GLN A 137 10.10 24.92 11.59
N THR A 138 8.98 25.41 11.07
CA THR A 138 9.00 26.49 10.09
C THR A 138 9.49 27.78 10.77
N VAL A 139 10.18 28.63 10.00
CA VAL A 139 10.67 29.92 10.50
C VAL A 139 9.50 30.91 10.66
N ALA A 140 8.47 30.78 9.83
CA ALA A 140 7.32 31.67 9.81
C ALA A 140 6.35 31.44 10.99
N ASP A 141 6.14 30.19 11.43
CA ASP A 141 5.13 29.83 12.42
C ASP A 141 5.68 28.86 13.47
N ALA A 142 5.99 29.39 14.66
CA ALA A 142 6.45 28.58 15.78
C ALA A 142 5.42 27.49 16.14
N GLY A 143 5.85 26.23 16.11
CA GLY A 143 5.00 25.06 16.39
C GLY A 143 4.48 24.31 15.15
N VAL A 144 4.67 24.84 13.94
CA VAL A 144 4.40 24.11 12.69
C VAL A 144 5.62 23.29 12.32
N ARG A 145 5.44 21.98 12.12
CA ARG A 145 6.53 21.09 11.67
C ARG A 145 6.82 21.34 10.19
N ASP A 146 8.09 21.54 9.86
CA ASP A 146 8.57 21.63 8.48
C ASP A 146 8.87 20.22 7.92
N LEU A 147 7.79 19.55 7.50
CA LEU A 147 7.87 18.22 6.90
C LEU A 147 8.39 18.31 5.46
N TYR A 148 8.10 19.40 4.75
CA TYR A 148 8.62 19.67 3.41
C TYR A 148 10.15 19.64 3.38
N ARG A 149 10.81 20.32 4.32
CA ARG A 149 12.27 20.25 4.48
C ARG A 149 12.77 18.82 4.70
N THR A 150 12.04 18.03 5.50
CA THR A 150 12.39 16.63 5.75
C THR A 150 12.35 15.81 4.45
N GLU A 151 11.35 16.05 3.59
CA GLU A 151 11.28 15.40 2.27
C GLU A 151 12.44 15.79 1.36
N ILE A 152 12.76 17.08 1.29
CA ILE A 152 13.91 17.57 0.52
C ILE A 152 15.19 16.89 0.98
N GLU A 153 15.51 16.95 2.28
CA GLU A 153 16.76 16.39 2.80
C GLU A 153 16.88 14.88 2.54
N VAL A 154 15.77 14.14 2.65
CA VAL A 154 15.76 12.71 2.35
C VAL A 154 16.03 12.45 0.87
N PHE A 155 15.37 13.19 -0.01
CA PHE A 155 15.43 12.94 -1.45
C PHE A 155 16.55 13.68 -2.18
N SER A 156 17.33 14.54 -1.51
CA SER A 156 18.62 15.02 -2.04
C SER A 156 19.66 13.89 -2.14
N ASN A 157 19.45 12.75 -1.47
CA ASN A 157 20.31 11.58 -1.60
C ASN A 157 19.78 10.63 -2.72
N PRO A 158 20.56 10.39 -3.79
CA PRO A 158 20.11 9.57 -4.92
C PRO A 158 19.82 8.11 -4.55
N PHE A 159 20.44 7.60 -3.48
CA PHE A 159 20.12 6.26 -2.97
C PHE A 159 18.67 6.18 -2.49
N TRP A 160 18.21 7.19 -1.73
CA TRP A 160 16.84 7.22 -1.23
C TRP A 160 15.84 7.41 -2.37
N VAL A 161 16.17 8.23 -3.37
CA VAL A 161 15.35 8.36 -4.58
C VAL A 161 15.15 7.01 -5.27
N ALA A 162 16.25 6.31 -5.56
CA ALA A 162 16.18 5.00 -6.21
C ALA A 162 15.42 3.96 -5.37
N PHE A 163 15.65 3.94 -4.05
CA PHE A 163 14.95 3.06 -3.13
C PHE A 163 13.43 3.31 -3.13
N TYR A 164 12.99 4.56 -3.01
CA TYR A 164 11.57 4.91 -2.98
C TYR A 164 10.88 4.68 -4.32
N VAL A 165 11.55 5.00 -5.45
CA VAL A 165 11.01 4.69 -6.79
C VAL A 165 10.83 3.19 -6.96
N MET A 166 11.82 2.37 -6.59
CA MET A 166 11.69 0.91 -6.68
C MET A 166 10.56 0.39 -5.77
N ALA A 167 10.49 0.88 -4.53
CA ALA A 167 9.48 0.46 -3.58
C ALA A 167 8.05 0.80 -4.06
N THR A 168 7.83 2.00 -4.59
CA THR A 168 6.50 2.42 -5.08
C THR A 168 6.10 1.70 -6.36
N LEU A 169 7.04 1.33 -7.22
CA LEU A 169 6.77 0.43 -8.36
C LEU A 169 6.35 -0.97 -7.90
N LEU A 170 6.96 -1.51 -6.84
CA LEU A 170 6.55 -2.78 -6.23
C LEU A 170 5.17 -2.68 -5.56
N VAL A 171 4.85 -1.53 -4.93
CA VAL A 171 3.48 -1.22 -4.49
C VAL A 171 2.53 -1.24 -5.68
N GLY A 172 2.89 -0.63 -6.82
CA GLY A 172 2.11 -0.67 -8.05
C GLY A 172 1.85 -2.10 -8.54
N LEU A 173 2.88 -2.95 -8.55
CA LEU A 173 2.73 -4.36 -8.91
C LEU A 173 1.80 -5.10 -7.94
N HIS A 174 1.89 -4.82 -6.64
CA HIS A 174 1.00 -5.36 -5.61
C HIS A 174 -0.46 -4.91 -5.81
N LEU A 175 -0.68 -3.61 -6.06
CA LEU A 175 -2.00 -3.02 -6.28
C LEU A 175 -2.67 -3.54 -7.55
N ARG A 176 -1.91 -3.72 -8.64
CA ARG A 176 -2.44 -4.21 -9.93
C ARG A 176 -3.26 -5.48 -9.76
N HIS A 177 -2.80 -6.39 -8.90
CA HIS A 177 -3.55 -7.60 -8.58
C HIS A 177 -4.48 -7.42 -7.37
N GLY A 178 -4.01 -6.72 -6.33
CA GLY A 178 -4.73 -6.54 -5.08
C GLY A 178 -6.11 -5.90 -5.23
N ILE A 179 -6.25 -4.90 -6.11
CA ILE A 179 -7.54 -4.21 -6.34
C ILE A 179 -8.57 -5.19 -6.91
N ALA A 180 -8.31 -5.79 -8.08
CA ALA A 180 -9.23 -6.74 -8.70
C ALA A 180 -9.51 -7.95 -7.80
N SER A 181 -8.48 -8.50 -7.14
CA SER A 181 -8.65 -9.63 -6.23
C SER A 181 -9.46 -9.26 -4.99
N GLY A 182 -9.37 -8.02 -4.50
CA GLY A 182 -10.14 -7.52 -3.36
C GLY A 182 -11.63 -7.46 -3.68
N PHE A 183 -11.99 -6.86 -4.81
CA PHE A 183 -13.38 -6.83 -5.29
C PHE A 183 -13.96 -8.22 -5.52
N GLN A 184 -13.18 -9.15 -6.09
CA GLN A 184 -13.58 -10.55 -6.22
C GLN A 184 -13.83 -11.21 -4.86
N SER A 185 -12.99 -10.93 -3.86
CA SER A 185 -13.08 -11.53 -2.53
C SER A 185 -14.32 -11.10 -1.74
N ILE A 186 -14.89 -9.93 -2.06
CA ILE A 186 -16.14 -9.44 -1.46
C ILE A 186 -17.39 -9.79 -2.29
N GLY A 187 -17.23 -10.55 -3.37
CA GLY A 187 -18.34 -11.02 -4.22
C GLY A 187 -18.65 -10.14 -5.43
N PHE A 188 -17.84 -9.12 -5.71
CA PHE A 188 -17.97 -8.27 -6.90
C PHE A 188 -17.15 -8.85 -8.07
N ASP A 189 -17.44 -10.09 -8.46
CA ASP A 189 -16.90 -10.77 -9.64
C ASP A 189 -18.03 -11.19 -10.57
N HIS A 190 -18.00 -10.77 -11.84
CA HIS A 190 -18.95 -11.19 -12.85
C HIS A 190 -18.33 -11.17 -14.25
N PRO A 191 -18.60 -12.16 -15.12
CA PRO A 191 -17.99 -12.26 -16.46
C PRO A 191 -18.05 -10.97 -17.29
N MET A 192 -19.13 -10.19 -17.15
CA MET A 192 -19.34 -8.94 -17.91
C MET A 192 -18.41 -7.80 -17.51
N TYR A 193 -18.06 -7.66 -16.22
CA TYR A 193 -17.30 -6.50 -15.74
C TYR A 193 -15.92 -6.85 -15.18
N THR A 194 -15.59 -8.12 -14.94
CA THR A 194 -14.28 -8.49 -14.39
C THR A 194 -13.11 -8.14 -15.30
N ARG A 195 -13.33 -8.15 -16.62
CA ARG A 195 -12.32 -7.65 -17.58
C ARG A 195 -12.06 -6.15 -17.38
N ARG A 196 -13.11 -5.35 -17.20
CA ARG A 196 -13.01 -3.90 -16.93
C ARG A 196 -12.36 -3.64 -15.57
N LEU A 197 -12.75 -4.39 -14.54
CA LEU A 197 -12.17 -4.30 -13.20
C LEU A 197 -10.65 -4.55 -13.22
N THR A 198 -10.20 -5.55 -13.98
CA THR A 198 -8.77 -5.87 -14.10
C THR A 198 -8.01 -4.77 -14.84
N MET A 199 -8.62 -4.18 -15.88
CA MET A 199 -8.05 -3.02 -16.58
C MET A 199 -7.95 -1.79 -15.67
N TRP A 200 -9.02 -1.46 -14.94
CA TRP A 200 -9.01 -0.35 -13.99
C TRP A 200 -8.00 -0.55 -12.86
N SER A 201 -7.83 -1.79 -12.40
CA SER A 201 -6.80 -2.13 -11.40
C SER A 201 -5.39 -1.82 -11.91
N LEU A 202 -5.11 -2.07 -13.19
CA LEU A 202 -3.84 -1.68 -13.80
C LEU A 202 -3.71 -0.16 -13.90
N VAL A 203 -4.73 0.54 -14.40
CA VAL A 203 -4.70 2.01 -14.56
C VAL A 203 -4.46 2.68 -13.21
N LEU A 204 -5.23 2.32 -12.18
CA LEU A 204 -5.10 2.89 -10.84
C LEU A 204 -3.76 2.55 -10.19
N ALA A 205 -3.25 1.34 -10.39
CA ALA A 205 -1.92 0.96 -9.92
C ALA A 205 -0.82 1.82 -10.56
N VAL A 206 -0.90 2.09 -11.87
CA VAL A 206 0.05 2.94 -12.59
C VAL A 206 -0.04 4.39 -12.10
N ILE A 207 -1.24 4.94 -11.94
CA ILE A 207 -1.43 6.30 -11.44
C ILE A 207 -0.85 6.45 -10.03
N ILE A 208 -1.18 5.53 -9.12
CA ILE A 208 -0.73 5.62 -7.73
C ILE A 208 0.79 5.43 -7.62
N SER A 209 1.33 4.38 -8.23
CA SER A 209 2.78 4.12 -8.17
C SER A 209 3.59 5.18 -8.92
N GLY A 210 3.12 5.61 -10.08
CA GLY A 210 3.75 6.68 -10.86
C GLY A 210 3.73 8.02 -10.15
N GLY A 211 2.60 8.40 -9.54
CA GLY A 211 2.49 9.62 -8.75
C GLY A 211 3.42 9.61 -7.53
N LEU A 212 3.46 8.50 -6.79
CA LEU A 212 4.36 8.35 -5.64
C LEU A 212 5.84 8.29 -6.06
N ALA A 213 6.16 7.70 -7.21
CA ALA A 213 7.53 7.66 -7.75
C ALA A 213 7.99 9.02 -8.29
N ALA A 214 7.07 9.85 -8.78
CA ALA A 214 7.37 11.16 -9.32
C ALA A 214 7.87 12.14 -8.25
N ILE A 215 7.39 12.02 -7.00
CA ILE A 215 7.77 12.89 -5.89
C ILE A 215 9.29 12.89 -5.63
N PRO A 216 9.92 11.75 -5.27
CA PRO A 216 11.36 11.74 -4.97
C PRO A 216 12.21 12.16 -6.18
N VAL A 217 11.78 11.81 -7.39
CA VAL A 217 12.46 12.20 -8.63
C VAL A 217 12.40 13.71 -8.82
N TRP A 218 11.23 14.31 -8.67
CA TRP A 218 11.06 15.74 -8.81
C TRP A 218 11.86 16.50 -7.77
N VAL A 219 11.82 16.07 -6.50
CA VAL A 219 12.59 16.70 -5.42
C VAL A 219 14.08 16.70 -5.77
N TYR A 220 14.65 15.55 -6.13
CA TYR A 220 16.07 15.42 -6.45
C TYR A 220 16.56 16.32 -7.61
N PHE A 221 15.71 16.58 -8.59
CA PHE A 221 16.08 17.42 -9.74
C PHE A 221 15.80 18.90 -9.56
N THR A 222 15.07 19.29 -8.51
CA THR A 222 14.66 20.68 -8.28
C THR A 222 15.24 21.31 -7.02
N HIS A 223 15.84 20.51 -6.13
CA HIS A 223 16.43 20.95 -4.86
C HIS A 223 17.78 20.26 -4.63
#